data_AF-A0A382BGY5-F1
#
_entry.id   AF-A0A382BGY5-F1
#
_cell.length_a   1.000
_cell.length_b   1.000
_cell.length_c   1.000
_cell.angle_alpha   90.00
_cell.angle_beta   90.00
_cell.angle_gamma   90.00
#
_symmetry.space_group_name_H-M   'P 1'
#
loop_
_entity.id
_entity.type
_entity.pdbx_description
1 polymer ?
#
loop_
_entity_poly.entity_id
_entity_poly.type
_entity_poly.pdbx_seq_one_letter_code
_entity_poly.pdbx_strand_id
1 'polypeptide(L)'
;VIRNNKFIFLFLFFLISACSSVPKNTADGCSIFSERYLWYKHAKKTEKKWGTPIYLQLAIIKMESDFDWLAKPPRQKIFKVVPYKRPSSSFGYSQAVKGTWKQYKEETGNKLATRTRF
;
A
#
# COMPACT_ATOMS: atom_id res chain seq x y z
N VAL A 1 8.51 -12.00 40.92
CA VAL A 1 7.42 -11.16 40.34
C VAL A 1 7.94 -10.06 39.40
N ILE A 2 9.09 -9.42 39.66
CA ILE A 2 9.61 -8.27 38.87
C ILE A 2 10.00 -8.60 37.40
N ARG A 3 10.38 -9.84 37.08
CA ARG A 3 10.80 -10.25 35.73
C ARG A 3 9.65 -10.25 34.69
N ASN A 4 8.41 -10.48 35.13
CA ASN A 4 7.25 -10.59 34.22
C ASN A 4 6.80 -9.23 33.67
N ASN A 5 6.92 -8.16 34.46
CA ASN A 5 6.55 -6.80 34.04
C ASN A 5 7.45 -6.27 32.92
N LYS A 6 8.75 -6.61 32.91
CA LYS A 6 9.68 -6.19 31.84
C LYS A 6 9.28 -6.77 30.48
N PHE A 7 8.80 -8.01 30.42
CA PHE A 7 8.31 -8.61 29.18
C PHE A 7 7.02 -7.97 28.68
N ILE A 8 6.11 -7.57 29.58
CA ILE A 8 4.89 -6.84 29.22
C ILE A 8 5.21 -5.47 28.62
N PHE A 9 6.15 -4.72 29.23
CA PHE A 9 6.60 -3.44 28.67
C PHE A 9 7.30 -3.59 27.31
N LEU A 10 8.11 -4.64 27.13
CA LEU A 10 8.75 -4.92 25.84
C LEU A 10 7.73 -5.27 24.74
N PHE A 11 6.72 -6.07 25.08
CA PHE A 11 5.63 -6.42 24.18
C PHE A 11 4.79 -5.19 23.80
N LEU A 12 4.48 -4.34 24.78
CA LEU A 12 3.75 -3.09 24.56
C LEU A 12 4.55 -2.12 23.68
N PHE A 13 5.86 -2.04 23.87
CA PHE A 13 6.77 -1.24 23.04
C PHE A 13 6.80 -1.74 21.58
N PHE A 14 6.76 -3.05 21.35
CA PHE A 14 6.71 -3.61 20.01
C PHE A 14 5.39 -3.24 19.29
N LEU A 15 4.26 -3.28 19.99
CA LEU A 15 2.95 -2.95 19.43
C LEU A 15 2.83 -1.49 18.95
N ILE A 16 3.49 -0.54 19.61
CA ILE A 16 3.43 0.89 19.23
C ILE A 16 4.39 1.28 18.10
N SER A 17 5.36 0.42 17.76
CA SER A 17 6.38 0.73 16.74
C SER A 17 5.90 0.59 15.28
N ALA A 18 4.68 0.10 15.06
CA ALA A 18 4.17 -0.28 13.74
C ALA A 18 3.42 0.84 12.98
N CYS A 19 3.86 2.09 13.07
CA CYS A 19 3.26 3.17 12.27
C CYS A 19 3.86 3.21 10.86
N SER A 20 3.02 3.15 9.82
CA SER A 20 3.42 3.30 8.42
C SER A 20 2.77 4.53 7.82
N SER A 21 3.59 5.41 7.23
CA SER A 21 3.18 6.68 6.63
C SER A 21 3.54 6.73 5.15
N VAL A 22 2.83 7.58 4.40
CA VAL A 22 3.18 7.92 3.01
C VAL A 22 4.58 8.57 2.98
N PRO A 23 5.42 8.31 1.97
CA PRO A 23 6.72 8.98 1.82
C PRO A 23 6.57 10.50 1.78
N LYS A 24 7.57 11.23 2.30
CA LYS A 24 7.48 12.70 2.41
C LYS A 24 7.49 13.39 1.05
N ASN A 25 8.29 12.90 0.12
CA ASN A 25 8.40 13.41 -1.24
C ASN A 25 8.04 12.32 -2.23
N THR A 26 6.82 12.38 -2.76
CA THR A 26 6.31 11.39 -3.72
C THR A 26 6.61 11.76 -5.18
N ALA A 27 7.23 12.92 -5.44
CA ALA A 27 7.60 13.35 -6.80
C ALA A 27 8.96 12.81 -7.25
N ASP A 28 9.84 12.46 -6.32
CA ASP A 28 11.18 11.93 -6.61
C ASP A 28 11.32 10.47 -6.16
N GLY A 29 11.49 9.57 -7.14
CA GLY A 29 11.70 8.14 -6.88
C GLY A 29 12.98 7.82 -6.10
N CYS A 30 14.05 8.59 -6.26
CA CYS A 30 15.28 8.42 -5.50
C CYS A 30 15.06 8.73 -4.02
N SER A 31 14.33 9.82 -3.72
CA SER A 31 13.95 10.16 -2.35
C SER A 31 13.03 9.11 -1.71
N ILE A 32 12.12 8.51 -2.47
CA ILE A 32 11.27 7.42 -1.96
C ILE A 32 12.12 6.22 -1.57
N PHE A 33 13.08 5.83 -2.40
CA PHE A 33 13.92 4.66 -2.12
C PHE A 33 14.96 4.89 -1.04
N SER A 34 15.44 6.11 -0.85
CA SER A 34 16.31 6.45 0.29
C SER A 34 15.55 6.39 1.62
N GLU A 35 14.28 6.82 1.64
CA GLU A 35 13.41 6.69 2.82
C GLU A 35 12.95 5.23 3.05
N ARG A 36 12.62 4.51 1.97
CA ARG A 36 12.01 3.18 1.98
C ARG A 36 12.82 2.17 1.16
N TYR A 37 14.02 1.83 1.62
CA TYR A 37 14.92 0.90 0.91
C TYR A 37 14.27 -0.45 0.54
N LEU A 38 13.37 -0.98 1.37
CA LEU A 38 12.65 -2.22 1.06
C LEU A 38 11.76 -2.10 -0.18
N TRP A 39 11.23 -0.92 -0.48
CA TRP A 39 10.42 -0.69 -1.68
C TRP A 39 11.26 -0.85 -2.95
N TYR A 40 12.52 -0.41 -2.94
CA TYR A 40 13.43 -0.67 -4.06
C TYR A 40 13.60 -2.17 -4.31
N LYS A 41 13.77 -2.97 -3.24
CA LYS A 41 13.86 -4.43 -3.36
C LYS A 41 12.58 -5.03 -3.96
N HIS A 42 11.40 -4.55 -3.55
CA HIS A 42 10.12 -5.01 -4.09
C HIS A 42 9.94 -4.63 -5.56
N ALA A 43 10.22 -3.38 -5.92
CA ALA A 43 10.13 -2.90 -7.30
C ALA A 43 11.11 -3.64 -8.23
N LYS A 44 12.34 -3.89 -7.77
CA LYS A 44 13.34 -4.67 -8.52
C LYS A 44 12.92 -6.12 -8.70
N LYS A 45 12.29 -6.73 -7.69
CA LYS A 45 11.74 -8.09 -7.78
C LYS A 45 10.60 -8.16 -8.80
N THR A 46 9.72 -7.17 -8.81
CA THR A 46 8.62 -7.06 -9.78
C THR A 46 9.17 -6.87 -11.19
N GLU A 47 10.18 -6.01 -11.38
CA GLU A 47 10.86 -5.82 -12.66
C GLU A 47 11.46 -7.14 -13.16
N LYS A 48 12.17 -7.89 -12.30
CA LYS A 48 12.74 -9.19 -12.67
C LYS A 48 11.65 -10.23 -13.04
N LYS A 49 10.49 -10.18 -12.38
CA LYS A 49 9.40 -11.14 -12.59
C LYS A 49 8.57 -10.84 -13.85
N TRP A 50 8.28 -9.57 -14.11
CA TRP A 50 7.31 -9.14 -15.12
C TRP A 50 7.90 -8.27 -16.23
N GLY A 51 9.18 -7.91 -16.15
CA GLY A 51 9.87 -7.06 -17.13
C GLY A 51 9.50 -5.57 -17.06
N THR A 52 8.58 -5.17 -16.17
CA THR A 52 8.14 -3.77 -16.05
C THR A 52 9.23 -2.90 -15.42
N PRO A 53 9.72 -1.86 -16.11
CA PRO A 53 10.76 -0.97 -15.56
C PRO A 53 10.34 -0.33 -14.24
N ILE A 54 11.27 -0.16 -13.31
CA ILE A 54 10.98 0.40 -11.96
C ILE A 54 10.31 1.78 -12.03
N TYR A 55 10.79 2.68 -12.89
CA TYR A 55 10.21 4.03 -12.99
C TYR A 55 8.74 4.00 -13.43
N LEU A 56 8.36 3.04 -14.27
CA LEU A 56 6.99 2.88 -14.74
C LEU A 56 6.10 2.36 -13.60
N GLN A 57 6.61 1.42 -12.79
CA GLN A 57 5.90 0.95 -11.59
C GLN A 57 5.64 2.12 -10.63
N LEU A 58 6.65 2.96 -10.37
CA LEU A 58 6.50 4.13 -9.51
C LEU A 58 5.52 5.16 -10.10
N ALA A 59 5.58 5.42 -11.40
CA ALA A 59 4.68 6.36 -12.07
C ALA A 59 3.22 5.93 -11.97
N ILE A 60 2.93 4.63 -12.16
CA ILE A 60 1.58 4.09 -12.00
C ILE A 60 1.11 4.28 -10.56
N ILE A 61 1.91 3.90 -9.57
CA ILE A 61 1.51 4.03 -8.15
C ILE A 61 1.32 5.51 -7.77
N LYS A 62 2.17 6.40 -8.28
CA LYS A 62 2.04 7.85 -8.09
C LYS A 62 0.71 8.37 -8.63
N MET A 63 0.33 7.95 -9.84
CA MET A 63 -0.90 8.41 -10.50
C MET A 63 -2.16 7.79 -9.88
N GLU A 64 -2.11 6.52 -9.49
CA GLU A 64 -3.27 5.80 -8.96
C GLU A 64 -3.56 6.14 -7.50
N SER A 65 -2.53 6.27 -6.67
CA SER A 65 -2.71 6.39 -5.22
C SER A 65 -1.83 7.43 -4.55
N ASP A 66 -0.92 8.09 -5.26
CA ASP A 66 0.12 8.94 -4.69
C ASP A 66 0.87 8.29 -3.51
N PHE A 67 1.15 6.97 -3.64
CA PHE A 67 1.75 6.16 -2.58
C PHE A 67 0.95 6.10 -1.25
N ASP A 68 -0.34 6.46 -1.26
CA ASP A 68 -1.27 6.21 -0.15
C ASP A 68 -1.83 4.79 -0.20
N TRP A 69 -1.44 3.97 0.78
CA TRP A 69 -1.90 2.60 0.93
C TRP A 69 -3.39 2.47 1.30
N LEU A 70 -4.01 3.54 1.81
CA LEU A 70 -5.44 3.62 2.11
C LEU A 70 -6.26 4.36 1.05
N ALA A 71 -5.65 4.74 -0.08
CA ALA A 71 -6.30 5.47 -1.16
C ALA A 71 -7.60 4.79 -1.58
N LYS A 72 -8.68 5.59 -1.60
CA LYS A 72 -10.02 5.17 -2.03
C LYS A 72 -10.63 6.29 -2.86
N PRO A 73 -11.46 5.94 -3.86
CA PRO A 73 -12.22 6.93 -4.60
C PRO A 73 -13.08 7.81 -3.68
N PRO A 74 -13.25 9.11 -4.01
CA PRO A 74 -14.16 9.98 -3.29
C PRO A 74 -15.59 9.43 -3.36
N ARG A 75 -16.35 9.64 -2.28
CA ARG A 75 -17.77 9.25 -2.26
C ARG A 75 -18.59 10.19 -3.12
N GLN A 76 -19.56 9.63 -3.84
CA GLN A 76 -20.60 10.45 -4.47
C GLN A 76 -21.45 11.10 -3.38
N LYS A 77 -21.92 12.33 -3.62
CA LYS A 77 -22.77 13.07 -2.70
C LYS A 77 -24.16 13.25 -3.30
N ILE A 78 -25.20 12.86 -2.57
CA ILE A 78 -26.59 13.16 -2.92
C ILE A 78 -26.87 14.59 -2.44
N PHE A 79 -27.50 15.40 -3.30
CA PHE A 79 -27.78 16.83 -3.03
C PHE A 79 -26.55 17.64 -2.59
N LYS A 80 -25.34 17.27 -3.05
CA LYS A 80 -24.04 17.86 -2.66
C LYS A 80 -23.67 17.76 -1.17
N VAL A 81 -24.50 17.17 -0.31
CA VAL A 81 -24.31 17.13 1.15
C VAL A 81 -24.21 15.71 1.70
N VAL A 82 -25.09 14.79 1.30
CA VAL A 82 -25.19 13.47 1.94
C VAL A 82 -24.22 12.48 1.29
N PRO A 83 -23.23 11.93 2.03
CA PRO A 83 -22.29 10.96 1.47
C PRO A 83 -23.00 9.63 1.14
N TYR A 84 -22.82 9.16 -0.08
CA TYR A 84 -23.40 7.92 -0.58
C TYR A 84 -22.31 6.88 -0.91
N LYS A 85 -22.58 6.02 -1.89
CA LYS A 85 -21.68 4.97 -2.35
C LYS A 85 -20.47 5.56 -3.09
N ARG A 86 -19.40 4.78 -3.13
CA ARG A 86 -18.26 5.04 -4.00
C ARG A 86 -18.57 4.56 -5.42
N PRO A 87 -18.03 5.22 -6.45
CA PRO A 87 -18.21 4.79 -7.83
C PRO A 87 -17.57 3.42 -8.12
N SER A 88 -16.46 3.10 -7.44
CA SER A 88 -15.77 1.82 -7.62
C SER A 88 -15.30 1.21 -6.30
N SER A 89 -14.86 -0.05 -6.39
CA SER A 89 -14.25 -0.79 -5.29
C SER A 89 -12.71 -0.73 -5.27
N SER A 90 -12.15 0.21 -6.03
CA SER A 90 -10.72 0.51 -6.12
C SER A 90 -10.13 0.84 -4.74
N PHE A 91 -8.94 0.33 -4.47
CA PHE A 91 -8.32 0.46 -3.15
C PHE A 91 -6.80 0.22 -3.19
N GLY A 92 -6.06 0.99 -2.39
CA GLY A 92 -4.62 0.82 -2.17
C GLY A 92 -3.74 1.30 -3.32
N TYR A 93 -2.50 0.82 -3.40
CA TYR A 93 -1.50 1.32 -4.36
C TYR A 93 -1.90 1.13 -5.82
N SER A 94 -2.47 -0.04 -6.14
CA SER A 94 -2.83 -0.38 -7.52
C SER A 94 -4.20 0.13 -7.94
N GLN A 95 -5.00 0.68 -7.01
CA GLN A 95 -6.42 0.99 -7.20
C GLN A 95 -7.24 -0.14 -7.87
N ALA A 96 -6.79 -1.39 -7.78
CA ALA A 96 -7.47 -2.51 -8.42
C ALA A 96 -8.83 -2.78 -7.75
N VAL A 97 -9.86 -2.99 -8.57
CA VAL A 97 -11.19 -3.38 -8.09
C VAL A 97 -11.19 -4.82 -7.55
N LYS A 98 -12.21 -5.18 -6.76
CA LYS A 98 -12.29 -6.51 -6.12
C LYS A 98 -12.23 -7.66 -7.12
N GLY A 99 -12.88 -7.53 -8.28
CA GLY A 99 -12.89 -8.55 -9.34
C GLY A 99 -11.50 -8.81 -9.90
N THR A 100 -10.84 -7.76 -10.40
CA THR A 100 -9.47 -7.83 -10.94
C THR A 100 -8.48 -8.35 -9.92
N TRP A 101 -8.58 -7.93 -8.65
CA TRP A 101 -7.69 -8.45 -7.61
C TRP A 101 -7.93 -9.92 -7.29
N LYS A 102 -9.18 -10.39 -7.37
CA LYS A 102 -9.52 -11.80 -7.21
C LYS A 102 -8.87 -12.63 -8.33
N GLN A 103 -9.04 -12.20 -9.58
CA GLN A 103 -8.43 -12.84 -10.74
C GLN A 103 -6.90 -12.93 -10.61
N TYR A 104 -6.22 -11.83 -10.27
CA TYR A 104 -4.77 -11.82 -10.03
C TYR A 104 -4.32 -12.89 -9.01
N LYS A 105 -5.06 -13.05 -7.90
CA LYS A 105 -4.71 -14.04 -6.87
C LYS A 105 -4.91 -15.48 -7.34
N GLU A 106 -5.91 -15.71 -8.20
CA GLU A 106 -6.20 -17.02 -8.78
C GLU A 106 -5.11 -17.40 -9.80
N GLU A 107 -4.75 -16.48 -10.70
CA GLU A 107 -3.72 -16.69 -11.73
C GLU A 107 -2.32 -16.85 -11.15
N THR A 108 -1.99 -16.09 -10.10
CA THR A 108 -0.65 -16.14 -9.49
C THR A 108 -0.51 -17.14 -8.35
N GLY A 109 -1.62 -17.78 -7.94
CA GLY A 109 -1.68 -18.64 -6.75
C GLY A 109 -1.47 -17.92 -5.41
N ASN A 110 -1.36 -16.58 -5.40
CA ASN A 110 -1.00 -15.81 -4.22
C ASN A 110 -2.23 -15.43 -3.38
N LYS A 111 -2.73 -16.38 -2.59
CA LYS A 111 -3.95 -16.21 -1.76
C LYS A 111 -3.84 -15.09 -0.72
N LEU A 112 -2.64 -14.80 -0.23
CA LEU A 112 -2.36 -13.81 0.82
C LEU A 112 -2.01 -12.42 0.28
N ALA A 113 -2.07 -12.20 -1.03
CA ALA A 113 -1.78 -10.90 -1.63
C ALA A 113 -2.79 -9.83 -1.18
N THR A 114 -2.28 -8.72 -0.66
CA THR A 114 -3.06 -7.54 -0.25
C THR A 114 -2.82 -6.37 -1.20
N ARG A 115 -3.83 -5.51 -1.40
CA ARG A 115 -3.74 -4.30 -2.25
C ARG A 115 -2.99 -3.13 -1.60
N THR A 116 -2.72 -3.25 -0.30
CA THR A 116 -2.17 -2.19 0.55
C THR A 116 -0.69 -2.33 0.82
N ARG A 117 -0.06 -3.41 0.36
CA ARG A 117 1.36 -3.67 0.56
C ARG A 117 2.09 -3.39 -0.75
N PHE A 118 3.19 -2.65 -0.66
CA PHE A 118 4.09 -2.37 -1.77
C PHE A 118 4.95 -3.60 -2.07
#